data_AF-A0A453PKH5-F1
#
_entry.id   AF-A0A453PKH5-F1
#
_cell.length_a   1.000
_cell.length_b   1.000
_cell.length_c   1.000
_cell.angle_alpha   90.00
_cell.angle_beta   90.00
_cell.angle_gamma   90.00
#
_symmetry.space_group_name_H-M   'P 1'
#
loop_
_entity.id
_entity.type
_entity.pdbx_description
1 polymer ?
#
loop_
_entity_poly.entity_id
_entity_poly.type
_entity_poly.pdbx_seq_one_letter_code
_entity_poly.pdbx_strand_id
1 'polypeptide(L)'
;LQSKTLAQVTARPNDSPFWKGLMRTKDLFFRRTKFILGNGMTTRFWEDTWLGETPLATQYPSLYNIVQRKELYVGIVLQSTPLNIQFRRSLVGDRWN
;
A
#
# COMPACT_ATOMS: atom_id res chain seq x y z
N LEU A 1 -1.75 18.59 -6.17
CA LEU A 1 -0.55 17.73 -5.96
C LEU A 1 -1.02 16.38 -5.44
N GLN A 2 -0.66 15.26 -6.07
CA GLN A 2 -0.86 13.95 -5.45
C GLN A 2 0.24 13.75 -4.39
N SER A 3 -0.13 13.68 -3.11
CA SER A 3 0.83 13.31 -2.05
C SER A 3 1.18 11.84 -2.22
N LYS A 4 2.37 11.56 -2.77
CA LYS A 4 2.87 10.19 -2.83
C LYS A 4 3.39 9.79 -1.45
N THR A 5 3.08 8.58 -1.04
CA THR A 5 3.60 8.03 0.21
C THR A 5 5.06 7.61 0.06
N LEU A 6 5.77 7.45 1.17
CA LEU A 6 7.16 6.97 1.15
C LEU A 6 7.28 5.62 0.42
N ALA A 7 6.31 4.72 0.58
CA ALA A 7 6.27 3.44 -0.12
C ALA A 7 6.26 3.60 -1.65
N GLN A 8 5.51 4.58 -2.18
CA GLN A 8 5.37 4.85 -3.61
C GLN A 8 6.55 5.59 -4.25
N VAL A 9 7.34 6.33 -3.47
CA VAL A 9 8.48 7.08 -4.01
C VAL A 9 9.58 6.10 -4.42
N THR A 10 10.28 6.39 -5.52
CA THR A 10 11.46 5.63 -5.99
C THR A 10 12.59 6.62 -6.28
N ALA A 11 13.84 6.15 -6.12
CA ALA A 11 15.02 6.97 -6.46
C ALA A 11 15.10 7.20 -7.98
N ARG A 12 15.53 8.39 -8.38
CA ARG A 12 15.72 8.81 -9.77
C ARG A 12 17.21 8.95 -10.09
N PRO A 13 17.60 8.86 -11.38
CA PRO A 13 18.99 9.02 -11.79
C PRO A 13 19.61 10.36 -11.35
N ASN A 14 18.82 11.44 -11.35
CA ASN A 14 19.27 12.78 -11.02
C ASN A 14 19.15 13.13 -9.53
N ASP A 15 18.74 12.18 -8.68
CA ASP A 15 18.64 12.42 -7.23
C ASP A 15 20.04 12.51 -6.59
N SER A 16 20.09 13.24 -5.48
CA SER A 16 21.32 13.38 -4.69
C SER A 16 21.82 12.03 -4.17
N PRO A 17 23.14 11.86 -3.99
CA PRO A 17 23.71 10.63 -3.41
C PRO A 17 23.07 10.25 -2.06
N PHE A 18 22.81 11.26 -1.22
CA PHE A 18 22.09 11.08 0.05
C PHE A 18 20.71 10.47 -0.17
N TRP A 19 19.93 11.03 -1.10
CA TRP A 19 18.56 10.57 -1.32
C TRP A 19 18.53 9.14 -1.87
N LYS A 20 19.44 8.80 -2.79
CA LYS A 20 19.63 7.43 -3.28
C LYS A 20 19.97 6.45 -2.15
N GLY A 21 20.83 6.85 -1.21
CA GLY A 21 21.18 6.03 -0.03
C GLY A 21 19.98 5.76 0.88
N LEU A 22 19.21 6.79 1.18
CA LEU A 22 18.01 6.66 2.01
C LEU A 22 16.94 5.81 1.30
N MET A 23 16.77 5.92 -0.02
CA MET A 23 15.84 5.08 -0.78
C MET A 23 16.22 3.59 -0.84
N ARG A 24 17.52 3.26 -0.83
CA ARG A 24 17.97 1.88 -0.67
C ARG A 24 17.62 1.32 0.71
N THR A 25 17.80 2.13 1.75
CA THR A 25 17.45 1.77 3.13
C THR A 25 15.95 1.57 3.29
N LYS A 26 15.15 2.42 2.64
CA LYS A 26 13.69 2.31 2.58
C LYS A 26 13.25 0.94 2.06
N ASP A 27 13.76 0.52 0.91
CA ASP A 27 13.40 -0.77 0.30
C ASP A 27 13.74 -1.95 1.23
N LEU A 28 14.92 -1.93 1.84
CA LEU A 28 15.31 -2.96 2.81
C LEU A 28 14.39 -3.00 4.03
N PHE A 29 14.01 -1.83 4.56
CA PHE A 29 13.11 -1.72 5.70
C PHE A 29 11.74 -2.34 5.42
N PHE A 30 11.07 -1.98 4.32
CA PHE A 30 9.75 -2.50 3.99
C PHE A 30 9.75 -4.01 3.69
N ARG A 31 10.86 -4.56 3.19
CA ARG A 31 10.99 -6.01 2.94
C ARG A 31 11.18 -6.83 4.22
N ARG A 32 11.74 -6.25 5.27
CA ARG A 32 12.11 -6.97 6.50
C ARG A 32 11.22 -6.66 7.71
N THR A 33 10.27 -5.75 7.55
CA THR A 33 9.44 -5.28 8.66
C THR A 33 7.99 -5.65 8.43
N LYS A 34 7.33 -6.10 9.50
CA LYS A 34 5.88 -6.26 9.55
C LYS A 34 5.29 -5.31 10.58
N PHE A 35 4.11 -4.79 10.28
CA PHE A 35 3.37 -3.92 11.17
C PHE A 35 2.40 -4.76 11.99
N ILE A 36 2.54 -4.70 13.31
CA ILE A 36 1.57 -5.26 14.24
C ILE A 36 0.40 -4.28 14.32
N LEU A 37 -0.81 -4.77 14.05
CA LEU A 37 -2.00 -3.93 14.08
C LEU A 37 -2.44 -3.65 15.52
N GLY A 38 -2.49 -2.36 15.87
CA GLY A 38 -3.32 -1.85 16.97
C GLY A 38 -4.71 -1.48 16.46
N ASN A 39 -5.09 -0.21 16.61
CA ASN A 39 -6.34 0.32 16.03
C ASN A 39 -6.31 0.50 14.50
N GLY A 40 -5.18 0.17 13.85
CA GLY A 40 -5.00 0.22 12.41
C GLY A 40 -4.99 1.62 11.79
N MET A 41 -4.95 2.70 12.58
CA MET A 41 -5.02 4.09 12.09
C MET A 41 -3.67 4.67 11.64
N THR A 42 -2.57 3.92 11.81
CA THR A 42 -1.21 4.30 11.41
C THR A 42 -0.60 3.35 10.38
N THR A 43 -1.34 2.33 9.97
CA THR A 43 -0.88 1.27 9.06
C THR A 43 -1.67 1.35 7.77
N ARG A 44 -1.00 1.50 6.63
CA ARG A 44 -1.65 1.60 5.32
C ARG A 44 -2.11 0.24 4.84
N PHE A 45 -3.35 0.17 4.37
CA PHE A 45 -3.97 -1.09 3.97
C PHE A 45 -3.23 -1.77 2.82
N TRP A 46 -2.82 -1.03 1.80
CA TRP A 46 -2.19 -1.61 0.61
C TRP A 46 -0.67 -1.71 0.70
N GLU A 47 -0.03 -0.77 1.36
CA GLU A 47 1.40 -0.50 1.19
C GLU A 47 2.27 -1.04 2.31
N ASP A 48 1.70 -1.27 3.49
CA ASP A 48 2.42 -1.80 4.65
C ASP A 48 2.20 -3.31 4.78
N THR A 49 3.22 -4.04 5.23
CA THR A 49 3.12 -5.48 5.50
C THR A 49 2.46 -5.71 6.85
N TRP A 50 1.13 -5.74 6.88
CA TRP A 50 0.35 -6.03 8.10
C TRP A 50 -0.42 -7.35 8.04
N LEU A 51 -0.55 -7.92 6.83
CA LEU A 51 -1.19 -9.21 6.57
C LEU A 51 -0.25 -10.07 5.72
N GLY A 52 0.10 -11.26 6.22
CA GLY A 52 1.00 -12.18 5.53
C GLY A 52 2.47 -11.76 5.58
N GLU A 53 3.19 -12.01 4.48
CA GLU A 53 4.65 -11.80 4.37
C GLU A 53 5.04 -10.56 3.58
N THR A 54 4.18 -10.06 2.69
CA THR A 54 4.46 -8.90 1.82
C THR A 54 3.26 -7.96 1.77
N PRO A 55 3.42 -6.68 1.37
CA PRO A 55 2.29 -5.77 1.25
C PRO A 55 1.24 -6.27 0.24
N LEU A 56 -0.04 -6.00 0.50
CA LEU A 56 -1.12 -6.39 -0.41
C LEU A 56 -0.97 -5.80 -1.81
N ALA A 57 -0.35 -4.62 -1.95
CA ALA A 57 -0.02 -4.01 -3.23
C ALA A 57 0.94 -4.86 -4.08
N THR A 58 1.84 -5.61 -3.43
CA THR A 58 2.77 -6.52 -4.10
C THR A 58 2.10 -7.85 -4.42
N GLN A 59 1.25 -8.35 -3.54
CA GLN A 59 0.52 -9.61 -3.74
C GLN A 59 -0.54 -9.50 -4.86
N TYR A 60 -1.22 -8.35 -4.96
CA TYR A 60 -2.34 -8.13 -5.88
C TYR A 60 -2.14 -6.87 -6.74
N PRO A 61 -1.12 -6.84 -7.63
CA PRO A 61 -0.75 -5.63 -8.37
C PRO A 61 -1.86 -5.12 -9.29
N SER A 62 -2.61 -6.02 -9.94
CA SER A 62 -3.73 -5.66 -10.82
C SER A 62 -4.86 -4.95 -10.06
N LEU A 63 -5.19 -5.45 -8.86
CA LEU A 63 -6.21 -4.86 -8.01
C LEU A 63 -5.74 -3.51 -7.47
N TYR A 64 -4.50 -3.43 -6.98
CA TYR A 64 -3.90 -2.20 -6.50
C TYR A 64 -3.85 -1.09 -7.56
N ASN A 65 -3.61 -1.45 -8.82
CA ASN A 65 -3.57 -0.48 -9.92
C ASN A 65 -4.91 0.25 -10.15
N ILE A 66 -6.02 -0.39 -9.82
CA ILE A 66 -7.35 0.22 -9.97
C ILE A 66 -7.87 0.86 -8.67
N VAL A 67 -7.15 0.78 -7.55
CA VAL A 67 -7.54 1.47 -6.30
C VAL A 67 -7.43 2.98 -6.48
N GLN A 68 -8.47 3.71 -6.06
CA GLN A 68 -8.50 5.17 -6.07
C GLN A 68 -7.70 5.78 -4.92
N ARG A 69 -7.91 5.26 -3.70
CA ARG A 69 -7.34 5.78 -2.45
C ARG A 69 -6.37 4.77 -1.85
N LYS A 70 -5.09 4.89 -2.21
CA LYS A 70 -4.02 3.93 -1.85
C LYS A 70 -3.45 4.19 -0.45
N GLU A 71 -3.62 5.42 0.01
CA GLU A 71 -3.14 5.96 1.27
C GLU A 71 -4.03 5.61 2.48
N LEU A 72 -5.14 4.89 2.27
CA LEU A 72 -6.07 4.53 3.34
C LEU A 72 -5.44 3.62 4.38
N TYR A 73 -5.78 3.88 5.64
CA TYR A 73 -5.37 3.07 6.77
C TYR A 73 -6.25 1.84 6.96
N VAL A 74 -5.68 0.79 7.55
CA VAL A 74 -6.37 -0.47 7.85
C VAL A 74 -7.63 -0.23 8.67
N GLY A 75 -7.55 0.61 9.70
CA GLY A 75 -8.69 0.94 10.56
C GLY A 75 -9.86 1.54 9.78
N ILE A 76 -9.57 2.42 8.80
CA ILE A 76 -10.60 3.04 7.95
C ILE A 76 -11.19 2.03 6.96
N VAL A 77 -10.36 1.17 6.38
CA VAL A 77 -10.81 0.19 5.38
C VAL A 77 -11.72 -0.88 6.00
N LEU A 78 -11.37 -1.33 7.21
CA LEU A 78 -12.08 -2.40 7.93
C LEU A 78 -13.28 -1.89 8.74
N GLN A 79 -13.54 -0.58 8.79
CA GLN A 79 -14.64 -0.01 9.60
C GLN A 79 -16.04 -0.34 9.06
N SER A 80 -16.17 -0.85 7.83
CA SER A 80 -17.45 -1.14 7.18
C SER A 80 -17.44 -2.50 6.51
N THR A 81 -18.63 -3.08 6.35
CA THR A 81 -18.87 -4.24 5.50
C THR A 81 -19.93 -3.86 4.44
N PRO A 82 -19.60 -3.86 3.14
CA PRO A 82 -18.31 -4.23 2.54
C PRO A 82 -17.17 -3.23 2.88
N LEU A 83 -15.92 -3.65 2.62
CA LEU A 83 -14.71 -2.86 2.88
C LEU A 83 -14.80 -1.46 2.28
N ASN A 84 -14.32 -0.44 3.00
CA ASN A 84 -14.29 0.94 2.53
C ASN A 84 -13.16 1.18 1.51
N ILE A 85 -13.27 0.56 0.34
CA ILE A 85 -12.30 0.64 -0.75
C ILE A 85 -13.00 1.12 -2.01
N GLN A 86 -12.42 2.13 -2.66
CA GLN A 86 -12.92 2.68 -3.90
C GLN A 86 -12.01 2.27 -5.07
N PHE A 87 -12.62 1.76 -6.14
CA PHE A 87 -11.92 1.34 -7.35
C PHE A 87 -12.30 2.25 -8.53
N ARG A 88 -11.37 2.45 -9.46
CA ARG A 88 -11.57 3.21 -10.71
C ARG A 88 -12.42 2.46 -11.72
N ARG A 89 -12.56 1.14 -11.56
CA ARG A 89 -13.33 0.25 -12.43
C ARG A 89 -14.16 -0.66 -11.55
N SER A 90 -15.34 -1.04 -12.04
CA SER A 90 -16.15 -2.06 -11.37
C SER A 90 -15.40 -3.39 -11.36
N LEU A 91 -15.39 -4.05 -10.20
CA LEU A 91 -14.97 -5.43 -10.09
C LEU A 91 -16.13 -6.30 -10.54
N VAL A 92 -16.20 -6.58 -11.84
CA VAL A 92 -17.14 -7.56 -12.37
C VAL A 92 -16.41 -8.89 -12.39
N GLY A 93 -16.74 -9.76 -11.43
CA GLY A 93 -16.40 -11.18 -11.48
C GLY A 93 -17.65 -11.98 -11.81
N ASP A 94 -17.48 -13.16 -12.40
CA ASP A 94 -18.59 -14.12 -12.51
C ASP A 94 -19.16 -14.33 -11.10
N ARG A 95 -20.49 -14.17 -10.99
CA ARG A 95 -21.20 -14.52 -9.75
C ARG A 95 -20.82 -15.97 -9.44
N TRP A 96 -20.17 -16.19 -8.30
CA TRP A 96 -19.95 -17.52 -7.76
C TRP A 96 -21.32 -18.23 -7.75
N ASN A 97 -21.50 -19.19 -8.66
CA ASN A 97 -22.61 -20.15 -8.63
C ASN A 97 -22.25 -21.26 -7.65
#